data_AF-A0A6U3UU73-F1
#
_entry.id   AF-A0A6U3UU73-F1
#
_cell.length_a   1.000
_cell.length_b   1.000
_cell.length_c   1.000
_cell.angle_alpha   90.00
_cell.angle_beta   90.00
_cell.angle_gamma   90.00
#
_symmetry.space_group_name_H-M   'P 1'
#
loop_
_entity.id
_entity.type
_entity.pdbx_description
1 polymer ?
#
loop_
_entity_poly.entity_id
_entity_poly.type
_entity_poly.pdbx_seq_one_letter_code
_entity_poly.pdbx_strand_id
1 'polypeptide(L)'
;MIAARAALLLLAASCPFLVTGYVTPPSKTLCTHKLNSIARAASLSSDNNEESASDPIMSARAARITAPLSALFTSATIAFNGASPAFAAELDYPYAFDASIRRYFPGSLPNSEVASRISSAMRNRGYRPYNTLVGASLCSDEVNDTPQALVADIQRKLTDTKDGGIFNLGGLGGLPFVGTSGIGAFLSHCPNSGKIFIMF
;
A
#
# COMPACT_ATOMS: atom_id res chain seq x y z
N MET A 1 -65.02 -7.64 35.52
CA MET A 1 -64.54 -8.23 36.80
C MET A 1 -63.50 -9.28 36.46
N ILE A 2 -62.33 -9.28 37.14
CA ILE A 2 -61.33 -10.39 37.24
C ILE A 2 -60.71 -10.85 35.89
N ALA A 3 -59.43 -10.68 35.51
CA ALA A 3 -58.13 -10.49 36.18
C ALA A 3 -57.37 -11.78 36.64
N ALA A 4 -56.52 -12.33 35.76
CA ALA A 4 -55.34 -13.18 36.02
C ALA A 4 -54.50 -13.21 34.70
N ARG A 5 -53.17 -12.98 34.60
CA ARG A 5 -51.98 -13.61 35.24
C ARG A 5 -51.94 -15.13 34.95
N ALA A 6 -50.88 -15.77 34.44
CA ALA A 6 -49.54 -15.38 33.96
C ALA A 6 -49.11 -16.42 32.86
N ALA A 7 -47.88 -16.73 32.45
CA ALA A 7 -46.52 -16.38 32.90
C ALA A 7 -45.44 -16.58 31.80
N LEU A 8 -44.39 -15.75 31.85
CA LEU A 8 -42.95 -16.09 31.76
C LEU A 8 -42.48 -17.33 30.96
N LEU A 9 -41.73 -17.11 29.88
CA LEU A 9 -40.65 -18.04 29.45
C LEU A 9 -39.49 -17.29 28.77
N LEU A 10 -38.48 -16.90 29.56
CA LEU A 10 -37.18 -16.47 29.03
C LEU A 10 -36.34 -17.72 28.71
N LEU A 11 -35.91 -17.87 27.45
CA LEU A 11 -34.79 -18.75 27.10
C LEU A 11 -33.55 -17.91 26.78
N ALA A 12 -32.75 -17.64 27.81
CA ALA A 12 -31.42 -17.07 27.64
C ALA A 12 -30.42 -18.19 27.33
N ALA A 13 -30.15 -18.43 26.05
CA ALA A 13 -29.10 -19.37 25.63
C ALA A 13 -27.72 -18.68 25.73
N SER A 14 -27.03 -18.86 26.86
CA SER A 14 -25.64 -18.43 27.05
C SER A 14 -24.69 -19.32 26.25
N CYS A 15 -24.10 -18.78 25.19
CA CYS A 15 -23.12 -19.48 24.37
C CYS A 15 -21.73 -18.84 24.54
N PRO A 16 -20.78 -19.46 25.27
CA PRO A 16 -19.45 -18.93 25.45
C PRO A 16 -18.58 -19.22 24.22
N PHE A 17 -18.50 -18.26 23.30
CA PHE A 17 -17.54 -18.37 22.19
C PHE A 17 -16.11 -18.12 22.71
N LEU A 18 -15.26 -19.14 22.59
CA LEU A 18 -13.84 -19.02 22.91
C LEU A 18 -13.18 -17.94 22.06
N VAL A 19 -12.47 -17.02 22.72
CA VAL A 19 -11.46 -16.18 22.06
C VAL A 19 -10.23 -17.05 21.80
N THR A 20 -10.23 -17.75 20.66
CA THR A 20 -9.03 -18.45 20.19
C THR A 20 -8.07 -17.43 19.59
N GLY A 21 -7.06 -17.02 20.37
CA GLY A 21 -6.03 -16.11 19.90
C GLY A 21 -5.22 -16.71 18.75
N TYR A 22 -5.00 -15.93 17.68
CA TYR A 22 -4.06 -16.30 16.62
C TYR A 22 -2.63 -16.19 17.15
N VAL A 23 -2.05 -17.34 17.51
CA VAL A 23 -0.61 -17.46 17.76
C VAL A 23 0.10 -17.50 16.40
N THR A 24 0.84 -16.45 16.08
CA THR A 24 1.75 -16.45 14.94
C THR A 24 3.02 -17.24 15.31
N PRO A 25 3.44 -18.23 14.51
CA PRO A 25 4.69 -18.94 14.77
C PRO A 25 5.89 -18.03 14.46
N PRO A 26 6.91 -17.96 15.33
CA PRO A 26 8.13 -17.21 15.04
C PRO A 26 8.98 -17.98 14.03
N SER A 27 8.89 -17.62 12.75
CA SER A 27 9.76 -18.17 11.71
C SER A 27 11.20 -17.68 11.91
N LYS A 28 12.00 -18.48 12.61
CA LYS A 28 13.46 -18.39 12.60
C LYS A 28 14.03 -19.38 11.59
N THR A 29 15.12 -18.99 10.94
CA THR A 29 16.07 -19.83 10.20
C THR A 29 15.78 -20.10 8.71
N LEU A 30 16.24 -19.17 7.88
CA LEU A 30 16.86 -19.43 6.57
C LEU A 30 17.97 -18.38 6.41
N CYS A 31 19.11 -18.60 7.08
CA CYS A 31 20.27 -19.28 6.49
C CYS A 31 20.90 -18.49 5.33
N THR A 32 21.61 -17.43 5.70
CA THR A 32 22.94 -17.05 5.20
C THR A 32 23.53 -17.94 4.09
N HIS A 33 23.54 -17.43 2.85
CA HIS A 33 24.60 -17.74 1.88
C HIS A 33 24.73 -16.62 0.83
N LYS A 34 25.96 -16.37 0.35
CA LYS A 34 26.35 -15.39 -0.70
C LYS A 34 26.27 -13.89 -0.38
N LEU A 35 27.03 -13.47 0.64
CA LEU A 35 27.65 -12.12 0.69
C LEU A 35 29.18 -12.25 0.76
N ASN A 36 29.81 -12.80 -0.28
CA ASN A 36 31.26 -13.05 -0.32
C ASN A 36 31.95 -12.81 -1.69
N SER A 37 31.28 -12.15 -2.64
CA SER A 37 31.83 -11.91 -4.00
C SER A 37 32.21 -10.46 -4.31
N ILE A 38 31.93 -9.51 -3.42
CA ILE A 38 32.20 -8.07 -3.66
C ILE A 38 33.46 -7.58 -2.92
N ALA A 39 33.82 -8.20 -1.79
CA ALA A 39 34.98 -7.80 -0.98
C ALA A 39 36.36 -8.18 -1.57
N ARG A 40 36.42 -8.85 -2.73
CA ARG A 40 37.68 -9.39 -3.29
C ARG A 40 38.35 -8.52 -4.37
N ALA A 41 37.78 -7.34 -4.66
CA ALA A 41 38.32 -6.39 -5.62
C ALA A 41 39.14 -5.24 -4.98
N ALA A 42 39.21 -5.17 -3.64
CA ALA A 42 39.74 -4.01 -2.92
C ALA A 42 41.07 -4.25 -2.17
N SER A 43 41.71 -5.42 -2.35
CA SER A 43 42.84 -5.86 -1.51
C SER A 43 44.02 -6.45 -2.31
N LEU A 44 44.43 -5.78 -3.40
CA LEU A 44 45.55 -6.24 -4.24
C LEU A 44 46.34 -5.07 -4.87
N SER A 45 46.89 -4.19 -4.03
CA SER A 45 48.08 -3.38 -4.36
C SER A 45 48.65 -2.72 -3.10
N SER A 46 49.38 -3.50 -2.31
CA SER A 46 50.34 -2.98 -1.34
C SER A 46 51.66 -3.66 -1.65
N ASP A 47 52.58 -2.94 -2.29
CA ASP A 47 54.03 -3.06 -2.03
C ASP A 47 54.78 -1.89 -2.67
N ASN A 48 55.95 -1.60 -2.10
CA ASN A 48 56.63 -0.31 -2.18
C ASN A 48 57.60 -0.23 -3.38
N ASN A 49 57.88 0.99 -3.86
CA ASN A 49 59.24 1.56 -3.85
C ASN A 49 59.28 3.02 -4.31
N GLU A 50 60.33 3.73 -3.87
CA GLU A 50 60.63 5.13 -4.15
C GLU A 50 61.14 5.31 -5.60
N GLU A 51 60.71 6.37 -6.30
CA GLU A 51 61.65 7.17 -7.12
C GLU A 51 61.12 8.56 -7.50
N SER A 52 61.98 9.56 -7.30
CA SER A 52 62.08 10.87 -7.98
C SER A 52 60.84 11.57 -8.54
N ALA A 53 60.55 12.77 -8.00
CA ALA A 53 59.69 13.75 -8.66
C ALA A 53 60.25 14.21 -10.01
N SER A 54 59.47 14.02 -11.08
CA SER A 54 59.56 14.79 -12.32
C SER A 54 58.19 14.83 -13.00
N ASP A 55 57.64 16.04 -13.17
CA ASP A 55 56.35 16.21 -13.85
C ASP A 55 56.49 15.81 -15.33
N PRO A 56 55.64 14.90 -15.85
CA PRO A 56 55.61 14.63 -17.27
C PRO A 56 54.93 15.81 -17.97
N ILE A 57 55.75 16.75 -18.49
CA ILE A 57 55.27 17.78 -19.41
C ILE A 57 54.76 17.08 -20.67
N MET A 58 53.47 16.73 -20.67
CA MET A 58 52.80 16.17 -21.83
C MET A 58 52.85 17.20 -22.95
N SER A 59 53.62 16.89 -23.99
CA SER A 59 53.61 17.67 -25.22
C SER A 59 52.17 17.87 -25.71
N ALA A 60 51.82 19.10 -26.10
CA ALA A 60 50.49 19.42 -26.64
C ALA A 60 50.10 18.55 -27.86
N ARG A 61 51.09 17.92 -28.52
CA ARG A 61 50.88 16.91 -29.58
C ARG A 61 50.38 15.57 -29.04
N ALA A 62 50.90 15.11 -27.90
CA ALA A 62 50.47 13.87 -27.26
C ALA A 62 49.04 13.99 -26.71
N ALA A 63 48.74 15.11 -26.02
CA ALA A 63 47.42 15.38 -25.44
C ALA A 63 46.28 15.36 -26.48
N ARG A 64 46.54 15.80 -27.73
CA ARG A 64 45.57 15.76 -28.83
C ARG A 64 45.29 14.36 -29.40
N ILE A 65 46.16 13.38 -29.14
CA ILE A 65 46.02 12.01 -29.65
C ILE A 65 45.43 11.09 -28.57
N THR A 66 45.82 11.25 -27.31
CA THR A 66 45.30 10.41 -26.21
C THR A 66 43.90 10.81 -25.74
N ALA A 67 43.57 12.10 -25.67
CA ALA A 67 42.25 12.58 -25.24
C ALA A 67 41.06 12.07 -26.07
N PRO A 68 41.07 12.07 -27.42
CA PRO A 68 39.95 11.50 -28.19
C PRO A 68 39.87 9.97 -28.07
N LEU A 69 40.98 9.29 -27.79
CA LEU A 69 41.05 7.82 -27.79
C LEU A 69 40.53 7.24 -26.46
N SER A 70 40.78 7.90 -25.33
CA SER A 70 40.16 7.56 -24.04
C SER A 70 38.65 7.88 -23.99
N ALA A 71 38.21 8.94 -24.69
CA ALA A 71 36.79 9.23 -24.86
C ALA A 71 36.08 8.12 -25.66
N LEU A 72 36.68 7.65 -26.77
CA LEU A 72 36.14 6.57 -27.59
C LEU A 72 36.00 5.23 -26.85
N PHE A 73 36.98 4.86 -26.02
CA PHE A 73 36.88 3.66 -25.19
C PHE A 73 35.83 3.77 -24.08
N THR A 74 35.66 4.96 -23.49
CA THR A 74 34.59 5.23 -22.50
C THR A 74 33.20 5.11 -23.12
N SER A 75 33.02 5.55 -24.38
CA SER A 75 31.75 5.37 -25.09
C SER A 75 31.46 3.91 -25.47
N ALA A 76 32.49 3.11 -25.74
CA ALA A 76 32.33 1.69 -26.12
C ALA A 76 31.89 0.79 -24.96
N THR A 77 32.30 1.07 -23.72
CA THR A 77 31.88 0.28 -22.54
C THR A 77 30.42 0.54 -22.15
N ILE A 78 29.94 1.77 -22.33
CA ILE A 78 28.52 2.14 -22.12
C ILE A 78 27.60 1.42 -23.13
N ALA A 79 28.08 1.19 -24.36
CA ALA A 79 27.30 0.51 -25.40
C ALA A 79 27.15 -1.01 -25.20
N PHE A 80 28.08 -1.66 -24.47
CA PHE A 80 28.07 -3.12 -24.27
C PHE A 80 27.59 -3.57 -22.88
N ASN A 81 27.73 -2.73 -21.85
CA ASN A 81 27.06 -2.93 -20.56
C ASN A 81 25.95 -1.88 -20.41
N GLY A 82 24.76 -2.21 -20.91
CA GLY A 82 23.56 -1.36 -20.91
C GLY A 82 22.94 -1.10 -19.54
N ALA A 83 23.75 -0.70 -18.55
CA ALA A 83 23.36 -0.33 -17.21
C ALA A 83 23.70 1.14 -16.94
N SER A 84 23.01 2.04 -17.64
CA SER A 84 22.87 3.42 -17.15
C SER A 84 22.31 3.38 -15.73
N PRO A 85 22.91 4.05 -14.73
CA PRO A 85 22.42 3.97 -13.34
C PRO A 85 20.97 4.47 -13.18
N ALA A 86 20.49 5.30 -14.11
CA ALA A 86 19.08 5.68 -14.23
C ALA A 86 18.13 4.48 -14.39
N PHE A 87 18.52 3.43 -15.14
CA PHE A 87 17.69 2.24 -15.36
C PHE A 87 17.71 1.27 -14.17
N ALA A 88 18.77 1.29 -13.36
CA ALA A 88 18.86 0.48 -12.14
C ALA A 88 17.95 1.02 -11.02
N ALA A 89 17.74 2.35 -10.95
CA ALA A 89 16.85 2.98 -9.98
C ALA A 89 15.36 2.73 -10.28
N GLU A 90 14.99 2.60 -11.55
CA GLU A 90 13.61 2.38 -12.01
C GLU A 90 13.01 1.05 -11.48
N LEU A 91 13.84 0.00 -11.39
CA LEU A 91 13.40 -1.34 -10.98
C LEU A 91 13.29 -1.55 -9.45
N ASP A 92 13.87 -0.66 -8.64
CA ASP A 92 13.85 -0.76 -7.17
C ASP A 92 12.69 0.05 -6.55
N TYR A 93 12.06 0.94 -7.33
CA TYR A 93 10.97 1.83 -6.89
C TYR A 93 9.76 1.11 -6.27
N PRO A 94 9.16 0.06 -6.89
CA PRO A 94 8.06 -0.66 -6.26
C PRO A 94 8.51 -1.44 -5.02
N TYR A 95 9.77 -1.91 -4.99
CA TYR A 95 10.30 -2.70 -3.88
C TYR A 95 10.56 -1.83 -2.63
N ALA A 96 11.14 -0.63 -2.80
CA ALA A 96 11.37 0.31 -1.71
C ALA A 96 10.06 0.81 -1.06
N PHE A 97 9.03 1.04 -1.87
CA PHE A 97 7.68 1.37 -1.41
C PHE A 97 7.04 0.22 -0.62
N ASP A 98 7.00 -0.98 -1.20
CA ASP A 98 6.47 -2.18 -0.54
C ASP A 98 7.20 -2.52 0.76
N ALA A 99 8.54 -2.40 0.78
CA ALA A 99 9.35 -2.61 1.97
C ALA A 99 9.02 -1.59 3.07
N SER A 100 8.80 -0.32 2.70
CA SER A 100 8.40 0.74 3.63
C SER A 100 7.00 0.49 4.19
N ILE A 101 6.03 0.15 3.33
CA ILE A 101 4.66 -0.22 3.76
C ILE A 101 4.71 -1.40 4.72
N ARG A 102 5.40 -2.48 4.39
CA ARG A 102 5.49 -3.68 5.23
C ARG A 102 6.20 -3.42 6.56
N ARG A 103 7.13 -2.45 6.60
CA ARG A 103 7.86 -2.05 7.81
C ARG A 103 7.02 -1.19 8.76
N TYR A 104 6.31 -0.18 8.24
CA TYR A 104 5.58 0.80 9.06
C TYR A 104 4.10 0.44 9.27
N PHE A 105 3.50 -0.29 8.34
CA PHE A 105 2.09 -0.71 8.36
C PHE A 105 1.96 -2.24 8.15
N PRO A 106 2.56 -3.08 9.03
CA PRO A 106 2.49 -4.53 8.88
C PRO A 106 1.03 -5.02 8.90
N GLY A 107 0.63 -5.74 7.86
CA GLY A 107 -0.75 -6.21 7.68
C GLY A 107 -1.66 -5.27 6.88
N SER A 108 -1.16 -4.14 6.38
CA SER A 108 -1.83 -3.35 5.33
C SER A 108 -2.14 -4.21 4.11
N LEU A 109 -3.27 -3.95 3.47
CA LEU A 109 -3.76 -4.70 2.31
C LEU A 109 -4.06 -3.73 1.15
N PRO A 110 -3.91 -4.16 -0.12
CA PRO A 110 -4.31 -3.35 -1.26
C PRO A 110 -5.83 -3.17 -1.30
N ASN A 111 -6.29 -2.05 -1.89
CA ASN A 111 -7.71 -1.65 -1.93
C ASN A 111 -8.65 -2.78 -2.38
N SER A 112 -8.26 -3.51 -3.43
CA SER A 112 -9.03 -4.61 -4.02
C SER A 112 -9.23 -5.79 -3.06
N GLU A 113 -8.26 -6.07 -2.20
CA GLU A 113 -8.33 -7.13 -1.18
C GLU A 113 -9.18 -6.67 0.01
N VAL A 114 -8.99 -5.43 0.48
CA VAL A 114 -9.83 -4.82 1.53
C VAL A 114 -11.30 -4.84 1.12
N ALA A 115 -11.62 -4.31 -0.07
CA ALA A 115 -12.98 -4.24 -0.57
C ALA A 115 -13.59 -5.63 -0.83
N SER A 116 -12.77 -6.61 -1.24
CA SER A 116 -13.22 -8.01 -1.40
C SER A 116 -13.57 -8.65 -0.06
N ARG A 117 -12.73 -8.49 0.97
CA ARG A 117 -13.02 -8.97 2.34
C ARG A 117 -14.26 -8.30 2.94
N ILE A 118 -14.38 -6.97 2.81
CA ILE A 118 -15.56 -6.21 3.24
C ILE A 118 -16.81 -6.74 2.54
N SER A 119 -16.80 -6.83 1.21
CA SER A 119 -17.98 -7.26 0.44
C SER A 119 -18.45 -8.67 0.82
N SER A 120 -17.53 -9.62 1.02
CA SER A 120 -17.85 -10.96 1.50
C SER A 120 -18.43 -10.94 2.91
N ALA A 121 -17.82 -10.19 3.82
CA ALA A 121 -18.30 -10.06 5.21
C ALA A 121 -19.67 -9.36 5.31
N MET A 122 -19.97 -8.41 4.43
CA MET A 122 -21.25 -7.70 4.38
C MET A 122 -22.34 -8.53 3.70
N ARG A 123 -22.02 -9.27 2.63
CA ARG A 123 -22.97 -10.19 1.98
C ARG A 123 -23.52 -11.25 2.94
N ASN A 124 -22.68 -11.77 3.83
CA ASN A 124 -23.08 -12.70 4.90
C ASN A 124 -24.01 -12.05 5.95
N ARG A 125 -24.08 -10.73 6.02
CA ARG A 125 -24.96 -9.93 6.90
C ARG A 125 -26.21 -9.38 6.19
N GLY A 126 -26.49 -9.85 4.97
CA GLY A 126 -27.67 -9.44 4.20
C GLY A 126 -27.52 -8.12 3.42
N TYR A 127 -26.32 -7.57 3.30
CA TYR A 127 -26.05 -6.43 2.41
C TYR A 127 -26.10 -6.90 0.95
N ARG A 128 -26.74 -6.10 0.09
CA ARG A 128 -26.93 -6.32 -1.34
C ARG A 128 -26.86 -4.96 -2.08
N PRO A 129 -26.49 -4.93 -3.37
CA PRO A 129 -26.44 -3.70 -4.17
C PRO A 129 -27.68 -2.81 -4.09
N TYR A 130 -28.87 -3.40 -4.04
CA TYR A 130 -30.16 -2.69 -4.03
C TYR A 130 -30.65 -2.26 -2.64
N ASN A 131 -30.01 -2.68 -1.55
CA ASN A 131 -30.44 -2.36 -0.18
C ASN A 131 -29.34 -1.69 0.67
N THR A 132 -28.21 -1.32 0.08
CA THR A 132 -27.06 -0.76 0.79
C THR A 132 -26.87 0.71 0.40
N LEU A 133 -26.88 1.60 1.38
CA LEU A 133 -26.39 2.96 1.24
C LEU A 133 -24.95 3.04 1.76
N VAL A 134 -24.05 3.68 1.00
CA VAL A 134 -22.64 3.84 1.37
C VAL A 134 -22.32 5.31 1.65
N GLY A 135 -21.67 5.57 2.79
CA GLY A 135 -21.07 6.86 3.12
C GLY A 135 -19.54 6.75 3.26
N ALA A 136 -18.83 7.84 3.01
CA ALA A 136 -17.37 7.90 3.15
C ALA A 136 -16.93 9.18 3.90
N SER A 137 -16.13 9.01 4.96
CA SER A 137 -15.50 10.08 5.73
C SER A 137 -14.00 10.09 5.47
N LEU A 138 -13.60 10.43 4.24
CA LEU A 138 -12.20 10.53 3.82
C LEU A 138 -11.74 11.99 3.71
N CYS A 139 -10.43 12.19 3.53
CA CYS A 139 -9.86 13.49 3.22
C CYS A 139 -10.36 13.99 1.86
N SER A 140 -10.62 15.29 1.74
CA SER A 140 -11.03 15.95 0.48
C SER A 140 -9.94 16.01 -0.61
N ASP A 141 -8.77 15.42 -0.36
CA ASP A 141 -7.64 15.34 -1.26
C ASP A 141 -7.94 14.38 -2.44
N GLU A 142 -7.60 14.80 -3.66
CA GLU A 142 -7.90 14.10 -4.91
C GLU A 142 -7.33 12.68 -4.99
N VAL A 143 -6.29 12.34 -4.20
CA VAL A 143 -5.77 10.96 -4.15
C VAL A 143 -6.83 9.94 -3.68
N ASN A 144 -7.87 10.40 -2.96
CA ASN A 144 -8.98 9.58 -2.50
C ASN A 144 -10.12 9.45 -3.54
N ASP A 145 -10.13 10.29 -4.58
CA ASP A 145 -11.15 10.33 -5.64
C ASP A 145 -10.58 9.82 -6.98
N THR A 146 -9.98 8.63 -6.95
CA THR A 146 -9.47 7.93 -8.14
C THR A 146 -10.26 6.66 -8.41
N PRO A 147 -10.36 6.19 -9.68
CA PRO A 147 -11.06 4.94 -10.01
C PRO A 147 -10.53 3.69 -9.27
N GLN A 148 -9.29 3.75 -8.81
CA GLN A 148 -8.57 2.72 -8.05
C GLN A 148 -8.59 2.96 -6.52
N ALA A 149 -9.19 4.06 -6.05
CA ALA A 149 -9.33 4.34 -4.62
C ALA A 149 -10.26 3.33 -3.95
N LEU A 150 -10.03 3.09 -2.65
CA LEU A 150 -10.82 2.13 -1.87
C LEU A 150 -12.32 2.47 -1.87
N VAL A 151 -12.68 3.77 -1.93
CA VAL A 151 -14.07 4.22 -1.99
C VAL A 151 -14.78 3.73 -3.26
N ALA A 152 -14.12 3.81 -4.41
CA ALA A 152 -14.64 3.34 -5.70
C ALA A 152 -14.73 1.80 -5.75
N ASP A 153 -13.73 1.11 -5.19
CA ASP A 153 -13.73 -0.35 -5.04
C ASP A 153 -14.89 -0.86 -4.16
N ILE A 154 -15.21 -0.13 -3.08
CA ILE A 154 -16.33 -0.44 -2.19
C ILE A 154 -17.66 -0.14 -2.86
N GLN A 155 -17.82 1.01 -3.52
CA GLN A 155 -19.02 1.37 -4.29
C GLN A 155 -19.39 0.24 -5.26
N ARG A 156 -18.46 -0.14 -6.16
CA ARG A 156 -18.68 -1.18 -7.17
C ARG A 156 -19.00 -2.57 -6.59
N LYS A 157 -18.68 -2.84 -5.32
CA LYS A 157 -18.94 -4.14 -4.67
C LYS A 157 -20.19 -4.15 -3.76
N LEU A 158 -20.62 -2.99 -3.28
CA LEU A 158 -21.71 -2.85 -2.31
C LEU A 158 -22.98 -2.18 -2.84
N THR A 159 -22.92 -1.38 -3.91
CA THR A 159 -24.07 -0.65 -4.48
C THR A 159 -24.34 -1.03 -5.93
N ASP A 160 -25.50 -0.66 -6.48
CA ASP A 160 -25.74 -0.68 -7.93
C ASP A 160 -24.99 0.48 -8.61
N THR A 161 -24.57 0.31 -9.87
CA THR A 161 -23.90 1.36 -10.65
C THR A 161 -24.85 2.42 -11.18
N LYS A 162 -26.17 2.17 -11.19
CA LYS A 162 -27.18 3.13 -11.70
C LYS A 162 -27.62 4.14 -10.65
N ASP A 163 -27.93 3.66 -9.45
CA ASP A 163 -28.55 4.46 -8.38
C ASP A 163 -27.65 4.57 -7.12
N GLY A 164 -26.52 3.87 -7.09
CA GLY A 164 -25.64 3.78 -5.93
C GLY A 164 -24.49 4.77 -5.96
N GLY A 165 -24.70 5.96 -5.38
CA GLY A 165 -23.65 6.92 -5.08
C GLY A 165 -22.95 6.68 -3.73
N ILE A 166 -21.84 7.37 -3.52
CA ILE A 166 -21.21 7.55 -2.21
C ILE A 166 -21.72 8.85 -1.60
N PHE A 167 -22.21 8.82 -0.36
CA PHE A 167 -22.49 10.04 0.38
C PHE A 167 -21.21 10.52 1.08
N ASN A 168 -20.70 11.69 0.69
CA ASN A 168 -19.51 12.26 1.31
C ASN A 168 -19.84 12.85 2.69
N LEU A 169 -19.28 12.24 3.73
CA LEU A 169 -19.42 12.62 5.13
C LEU A 169 -18.20 13.37 5.68
N GLY A 170 -17.05 13.22 5.00
CA GLY A 170 -15.74 13.70 5.44
C GLY A 170 -15.43 15.16 5.10
N GLY A 171 -14.13 15.45 5.04
CA GLY A 171 -13.58 16.77 4.81
C GLY A 171 -12.08 16.79 5.13
N LEU A 172 -11.52 17.94 5.52
CA LEU A 172 -10.08 18.06 5.81
C LEU A 172 -9.60 17.01 6.84
N GLY A 173 -8.63 16.17 6.46
CA GLY A 173 -8.09 15.12 7.32
C GLY A 173 -9.04 13.94 7.61
N GLY A 174 -10.15 13.79 6.87
CA GLY A 174 -11.11 12.70 7.06
C GLY A 174 -12.14 12.90 8.16
N LEU A 175 -12.12 14.06 8.84
CA LEU A 175 -13.07 14.35 9.90
C LEU A 175 -14.51 14.54 9.37
N PRO A 176 -15.54 14.04 10.07
CA PRO A 176 -16.93 14.05 9.60
C PRO A 176 -17.60 15.43 9.78
N PHE A 177 -17.15 16.43 9.03
CA PHE A 177 -17.58 17.83 9.17
C PHE A 177 -19.05 18.08 8.78
N VAL A 178 -19.72 17.12 8.13
CA VAL A 178 -21.16 17.23 7.80
C VAL A 178 -22.07 17.29 9.04
N GLY A 179 -21.55 16.90 10.21
CA GLY A 179 -22.24 17.05 11.50
C GLY A 179 -23.53 16.26 11.62
N THR A 180 -24.33 16.58 12.65
CA THR A 180 -25.61 15.91 12.92
C THR A 180 -26.62 16.10 11.78
N SER A 181 -26.67 17.28 11.18
CA SER A 181 -27.57 17.59 10.05
C SER A 181 -27.24 16.76 8.81
N GLY A 182 -25.96 16.66 8.43
CA GLY A 182 -25.56 15.88 7.27
C GLY A 182 -25.62 14.37 7.47
N ILE A 183 -25.36 13.89 8.69
CA ILE A 183 -25.69 12.50 9.07
C ILE A 183 -27.20 12.27 8.98
N GLY A 184 -28.03 13.20 9.44
CA GLY A 184 -29.49 13.13 9.30
C GLY A 184 -29.95 13.03 7.84
N ALA A 185 -29.37 13.83 6.96
CA ALA A 185 -29.60 13.76 5.52
C ALA A 185 -29.13 12.42 4.92
N PHE A 186 -27.94 11.94 5.28
CA PHE A 186 -27.46 10.62 4.87
C PHE A 186 -28.41 9.49 5.29
N LEU A 187 -28.85 9.48 6.55
CA LEU A 187 -29.77 8.46 7.06
C LEU A 187 -31.14 8.50 6.37
N SER A 188 -31.63 9.66 5.93
CA SER A 188 -32.92 9.77 5.22
C SER A 188 -32.89 9.20 3.79
N HIS A 189 -31.71 9.01 3.20
CA HIS A 189 -31.52 8.32 1.92
C HIS A 189 -31.38 6.79 2.05
N CYS A 190 -31.43 6.23 3.26
CA CYS A 190 -31.34 4.79 3.45
C CYS A 190 -32.58 4.09 2.86
N PRO A 191 -32.43 3.03 2.02
CA PRO A 191 -33.56 2.26 1.53
C PRO A 191 -34.44 1.73 2.67
N ASN A 192 -35.75 1.55 2.40
CA ASN A 192 -36.67 0.96 3.38
C ASN A 192 -36.19 -0.44 3.82
N SER A 193 -36.00 -0.63 5.13
CA SER A 193 -35.37 -1.83 5.73
C SER A 193 -33.95 -2.14 5.20
N GLY A 194 -33.27 -1.13 4.66
CA GLY A 194 -31.94 -1.20 4.09
C GLY A 194 -30.82 -1.39 5.11
N LYS A 195 -29.59 -1.24 4.62
CA LYS A 195 -28.34 -1.36 5.35
C LYS A 195 -27.45 -0.17 5.03
N ILE A 196 -26.65 0.23 6.01
CA ILE A 196 -25.76 1.37 5.91
C ILE A 196 -24.34 0.86 6.10
N PHE A 197 -23.44 1.26 5.20
CA PHE A 197 -22.01 1.06 5.34
C PHE A 197 -21.31 2.41 5.35
N ILE A 198 -20.44 2.66 6.32
CA ILE A 198 -19.62 3.88 6.39
C ILE A 198 -18.16 3.45 6.38
N MET A 199 -17.37 4.03 5.47
CA MET A 199 -15.92 3.99 5.50
C MET A 199 -15.38 5.29 6.09
N PHE A 200 -14.31 5.20 6.88
CA PHE A 200 -13.53 6.30 7.44
C PHE A 200 -12.08 5.81 7.66
#